data_AF-A0A510E6L2-F1
#
_entry.id   AF-A0A510E6L2-F1
#
_cell.length_a   1.000
_cell.length_b   1.000
_cell.length_c   1.000
_cell.angle_alpha   90.00
_cell.angle_beta   90.00
_cell.angle_gamma   90.00
#
_symmetry.space_group_name_H-M   'P 1'
#
loop_
_entity.id
_entity.type
_entity.pdbx_description
1 polymer ?
#
loop_
_entity_poly.entity_id
_entity_poly.type
_entity_poly.pdbx_seq_one_letter_code
_entity_poly.pdbx_strand_id
1 'polypeptide(L)'
;MQLGPKTEMGLKELFIANSEDHFLLKLSSQKLSEAGKTEESKIIGDKSMTEFRHARGIFEKLNSYLGEEKLLEWLKEIESMKEDNHRDIFVKYSTIYMLSSFLSEKKVADEIKLSLKEKANSCIPKISDSYEKILNDPNVSLE
;
A
#
# COMPACT_ATOMS: atom_id res chain seq x y z
N MET A 1 -16.97 -18.38 -10.57
CA MET A 1 -17.36 -18.58 -9.16
C MET A 1 -17.12 -17.28 -8.44
N GLN A 2 -18.16 -16.70 -7.82
CA GLN A 2 -18.07 -15.43 -7.12
C GLN A 2 -17.45 -15.63 -5.72
N LEU A 3 -16.64 -14.70 -5.23
CA LEU A 3 -16.14 -14.74 -3.85
C LEU A 3 -17.30 -14.57 -2.87
N GLY A 4 -17.28 -15.32 -1.77
CA GLY A 4 -18.17 -15.02 -0.65
C GLY A 4 -17.76 -13.70 0.03
N PRO A 5 -18.70 -12.93 0.61
CA PRO A 5 -18.41 -11.61 1.20
C PRO A 5 -17.28 -11.61 2.25
N LYS A 6 -17.19 -12.68 3.06
CA LYS A 6 -16.13 -12.84 4.06
C LYS A 6 -14.74 -13.01 3.44
N THR A 7 -14.65 -13.75 2.34
CA THR A 7 -13.37 -13.95 1.64
C THR A 7 -12.93 -12.69 0.92
N GLU A 8 -13.87 -11.94 0.33
CA GLU A 8 -13.57 -10.65 -0.28
C GLU A 8 -13.01 -9.67 0.76
N MET A 9 -13.68 -9.52 1.89
CA MET A 9 -13.24 -8.66 2.99
C MET A 9 -11.85 -9.05 3.50
N GLY A 10 -11.62 -10.34 3.75
CA GLY A 10 -10.32 -10.83 4.20
C GLY A 10 -9.20 -10.59 3.18
N LEU A 11 -9.47 -10.72 1.88
CA LEU A 11 -8.48 -10.41 0.84
C LEU A 11 -8.19 -8.90 0.77
N LYS A 12 -9.21 -8.05 0.94
CA LYS A 12 -9.05 -6.59 1.01
C LYS A 12 -8.20 -6.19 2.22
N GLU A 13 -8.46 -6.77 3.39
CA GLU A 13 -7.68 -6.55 4.62
C GLU A 13 -6.22 -6.98 4.47
N LEU A 14 -5.98 -8.16 3.88
CA LEU A 14 -4.61 -8.62 3.60
C LEU A 14 -3.89 -7.68 2.63
N PHE A 15 -4.57 -7.23 1.57
CA PHE A 15 -3.99 -6.27 0.63
C PHE A 15 -3.59 -4.96 1.33
N ILE A 16 -4.44 -4.44 2.22
CA ILE A 16 -4.14 -3.24 3.03
C ILE A 16 -2.91 -3.49 3.90
N ALA A 17 -2.86 -4.60 4.63
CA ALA A 17 -1.74 -4.94 5.51
C ALA A 17 -0.42 -5.07 4.74
N ASN A 18 -0.39 -5.81 3.62
CA ASN A 18 0.83 -5.95 2.83
C ASN A 18 1.24 -4.62 2.15
N SER A 19 0.30 -3.71 1.90
CA SER A 19 0.60 -2.36 1.40
C SER A 19 1.28 -1.52 2.47
N GLU A 20 0.78 -1.54 3.71
CA GLU A 20 1.40 -0.90 4.88
C GLU A 20 2.82 -1.46 5.11
N ASP A 21 2.95 -2.78 5.22
CA ASP A 21 4.23 -3.44 5.50
C ASP A 21 5.27 -3.18 4.41
N HIS A 22 4.87 -3.21 3.13
CA HIS A 22 5.78 -2.90 2.02
C HIS A 22 6.45 -1.53 2.23
N PHE A 23 5.65 -0.49 2.46
CA PHE A 23 6.16 0.87 2.60
C PHE A 23 6.91 1.08 3.91
N LEU A 24 6.45 0.48 5.01
CA LEU A 24 7.12 0.56 6.30
C LEU A 24 8.54 0.01 6.19
N LEU A 25 8.67 -1.21 5.67
CA LEU A 25 9.96 -1.86 5.45
C LEU A 25 10.81 -1.11 4.42
N LYS A 26 10.21 -0.59 3.34
CA LYS A 26 10.95 0.16 2.31
C LYS A 26 11.62 1.40 2.89
N LEU A 27 10.86 2.20 3.64
CA LEU A 27 11.36 3.44 4.24
C LEU A 27 12.34 3.14 5.39
N SER A 28 12.10 2.07 6.16
CA SER A 28 13.06 1.59 7.18
C SER A 28 14.39 1.15 6.57
N SER A 29 14.34 0.40 5.46
CA SER A 29 15.55 0.01 4.71
C SER A 29 16.35 1.23 4.25
N GLN A 30 15.69 2.29 3.79
CA GLN A 30 16.34 3.55 3.40
C GLN A 30 17.03 4.22 4.60
N LYS A 31 16.35 4.36 5.75
CA LYS A 31 16.96 4.90 6.98
C LYS A 31 18.17 4.11 7.45
N LEU A 32 18.11 2.77 7.36
CA LEU A 32 19.25 1.91 7.69
C LEU A 32 20.43 2.16 6.75
N SER A 33 20.17 2.32 5.44
CA SER A 33 21.21 2.65 4.47
C SER A 33 21.85 4.01 4.75
N GLU A 34 21.03 5.03 5.06
CA GLU A 34 21.50 6.38 5.41
C GLU A 34 22.36 6.38 6.68
N ALA A 35 22.06 5.48 7.62
CA ALA A 35 22.84 5.26 8.84
C ALA A 35 24.08 4.37 8.64
N GLY A 36 24.39 3.94 7.41
CA GLY A 36 25.54 3.07 7.10
C GLY A 36 25.36 1.60 7.46
N LYS A 37 24.16 1.17 7.86
CA LYS A 37 23.81 -0.23 8.18
C LYS A 37 23.40 -0.99 6.92
N THR A 38 24.37 -1.23 6.05
CA THR A 38 24.14 -1.71 4.67
C THR A 38 23.56 -3.13 4.61
N GLU A 39 24.00 -4.04 5.48
CA GLU A 39 23.50 -5.43 5.50
C GLU A 39 22.06 -5.49 6.00
N GLU A 40 21.74 -4.79 7.10
CA GLU A 40 20.39 -4.70 7.62
C GLU A 40 19.45 -4.01 6.63
N SER A 41 19.92 -2.93 5.99
CA SER A 41 19.17 -2.26 4.93
C SER A 41 18.79 -3.23 3.81
N LYS A 42 19.73 -4.06 3.35
CA LYS A 42 19.49 -5.06 2.31
C LYS A 42 18.44 -6.09 2.75
N ILE A 43 18.61 -6.68 3.94
CA ILE A 43 17.67 -7.67 4.48
C ILE A 43 16.25 -7.11 4.59
N ILE A 44 16.11 -5.88 5.10
CA ILE A 44 14.81 -5.23 5.24
C ILE A 44 14.23 -4.85 3.86
N GLY A 45 15.08 -4.45 2.92
CA GLY A 45 14.68 -4.19 1.53
C GLY A 45 14.12 -5.44 0.84
N ASP A 46 14.76 -6.60 1.03
CA ASP A 46 14.29 -7.88 0.48
C ASP A 46 12.93 -8.30 1.06
N LYS A 47 12.70 -8.04 2.36
CA LYS A 47 11.40 -8.23 3.02
C LYS A 47 10.34 -7.29 2.44
N SER A 48 10.65 -6.00 2.27
CA SER A 48 9.74 -5.04 1.63
C SER A 48 9.30 -5.52 0.25
N MET A 49 10.22 -6.06 -0.55
CA MET A 49 9.89 -6.61 -1.88
C MET A 49 9.06 -7.89 -1.80
N THR A 50 9.15 -8.65 -0.71
CA THR A 50 8.28 -9.81 -0.46
C THR A 50 6.84 -9.36 -0.23
N GLU A 51 6.64 -8.35 0.61
CA GLU A 51 5.29 -7.80 0.86
C GLU A 51 4.67 -7.16 -0.38
N PHE A 52 5.48 -6.48 -1.21
CA PHE A 52 5.03 -6.02 -2.52
C PHE A 52 4.47 -7.17 -3.39
N ARG A 53 5.18 -8.31 -3.42
CA ARG A 53 4.75 -9.48 -4.21
C ARG A 53 3.49 -10.13 -3.62
N HIS A 54 3.35 -10.16 -2.29
CA HIS A 54 2.12 -10.62 -1.63
C HIS A 54 0.93 -9.73 -2.00
N ALA A 55 1.07 -8.41 -1.84
CA ALA A 55 0.05 -7.44 -2.22
C ALA A 55 -0.34 -7.60 -3.69
N ARG A 56 0.65 -7.80 -4.58
CA ARG A 56 0.38 -8.05 -6.00
C ARG A 56 -0.41 -9.33 -6.22
N GLY A 57 -0.02 -10.45 -5.62
CA GLY A 57 -0.73 -11.72 -5.73
C GLY A 57 -2.17 -11.65 -5.24
N ILE A 58 -2.41 -10.96 -4.13
CA ILE A 58 -3.75 -10.72 -3.57
C ILE A 58 -4.58 -9.85 -4.53
N PHE A 59 -4.00 -8.78 -5.06
CA PHE A 59 -4.66 -7.94 -6.04
C PHE A 59 -5.06 -8.70 -7.31
N GLU A 60 -4.17 -9.54 -7.87
CA GLU A 60 -4.52 -10.37 -9.03
C GLU A 60 -5.70 -11.30 -8.72
N LYS A 61 -5.73 -11.85 -7.50
CA LYS A 61 -6.83 -12.69 -7.03
C LYS A 61 -8.14 -11.88 -6.95
N LEU A 62 -8.12 -10.71 -6.32
CA LEU A 62 -9.27 -9.81 -6.24
C LEU A 62 -9.76 -9.41 -7.63
N ASN A 63 -8.86 -9.00 -8.54
CA ASN A 63 -9.20 -8.62 -9.91
C ASN A 63 -9.86 -9.77 -10.68
N SER A 64 -9.37 -11.00 -10.51
CA SER A 64 -9.94 -12.18 -11.18
C SER A 64 -11.38 -12.50 -10.78
N TYR A 65 -11.82 -12.05 -9.60
CA TYR A 65 -13.17 -12.32 -9.09
C TYR A 65 -14.11 -11.12 -9.16
N LEU A 66 -13.59 -9.91 -8.95
CA LEU A 66 -14.38 -8.68 -8.86
C LEU A 66 -14.37 -7.88 -10.16
N GLY A 67 -13.28 -7.98 -10.94
CA GLY A 67 -13.03 -7.14 -12.10
C GLY A 67 -12.54 -5.74 -11.73
N GLU A 68 -12.02 -5.02 -12.73
CA GLU A 68 -11.40 -3.71 -12.57
C GLU A 68 -12.39 -2.65 -12.07
N GLU A 69 -13.65 -2.68 -12.52
CA GLU A 69 -14.68 -1.70 -12.11
C GLU A 69 -14.93 -1.72 -10.60
N LYS A 70 -15.05 -2.92 -10.01
CA LYS A 70 -15.25 -3.08 -8.56
C LYS A 70 -14.01 -2.68 -7.76
N LEU A 71 -12.82 -2.86 -8.31
CA LEU A 71 -11.60 -2.38 -7.67
C LEU A 71 -11.45 -0.86 -7.76
N LEU A 72 -11.94 -0.23 -8.82
CA LEU A 72 -12.04 1.22 -8.93
C LEU A 72 -13.08 1.80 -7.95
N GLU A 73 -14.20 1.10 -7.73
CA GLU A 73 -15.15 1.45 -6.66
C GLU A 73 -14.47 1.34 -5.29
N TRP A 74 -13.78 0.24 -5.01
CA TRP A 74 -13.06 0.04 -3.75
C TRP A 74 -11.95 1.08 -3.53
N LEU A 75 -11.26 1.52 -4.59
CA LEU A 75 -10.30 2.62 -4.51
C LEU A 75 -10.97 3.90 -3.97
N LYS A 76 -12.19 4.23 -4.44
CA LYS A 76 -12.97 5.38 -3.94
C LYS A 76 -13.41 5.19 -2.49
N GLU A 77 -13.74 3.96 -2.09
CA GLU A 77 -14.04 3.65 -0.68
C GLU A 77 -12.81 3.94 0.21
N ILE A 78 -11.62 3.49 -0.19
CA ILE A 78 -10.38 3.75 0.56
C ILE A 78 -10.09 5.26 0.62
N GLU A 79 -10.30 6.01 -0.47
CA GLU A 79 -10.15 7.47 -0.49
C GLU A 79 -11.04 8.18 0.52
N SER A 80 -12.19 7.60 0.84
CA SER A 80 -13.14 8.13 1.83
C SER A 80 -12.85 7.72 3.28
N MET A 81 -11.88 6.83 3.52
CA MET A 81 -11.50 6.42 4.88
C MET A 81 -11.02 7.62 5.70
N LYS A 82 -11.38 7.61 6.99
CA LYS A 82 -10.95 8.62 7.96
C LYS A 82 -9.44 8.55 8.21
N GLU A 83 -8.89 9.70 8.58
CA GLU A 83 -7.47 9.92 8.84
C GLU A 83 -7.35 10.50 10.26
N ASP A 84 -7.58 9.68 11.30
CA ASP A 84 -7.65 10.18 12.67
C ASP A 84 -6.25 10.36 13.29
N ASN A 85 -5.25 9.62 12.79
CA ASN A 85 -3.86 9.72 13.23
C ASN A 85 -2.86 9.48 12.06
N HIS A 86 -1.56 9.62 12.33
CA HIS A 86 -0.52 9.44 11.31
C HIS A 86 -0.43 8.01 10.76
N ARG A 87 -0.75 6.99 11.55
CA ARG A 87 -0.83 5.61 11.08
C ARG A 87 -1.99 5.42 10.10
N ASP A 88 -3.15 5.99 10.37
CA ASP A 88 -4.30 5.91 9.45
C ASP A 88 -3.96 6.53 8.10
N ILE A 89 -3.29 7.69 8.11
CA ILE A 89 -2.76 8.35 6.91
C ILE A 89 -1.80 7.39 6.19
N PHE A 90 -0.84 6.81 6.91
CA PHE A 90 0.15 5.91 6.33
C PHE A 90 -0.50 4.69 5.66
N VAL A 91 -1.41 4.01 6.35
CA VAL A 91 -2.15 2.84 5.83
C VAL A 91 -2.97 3.22 4.60
N LYS A 92 -3.74 4.31 4.68
CA LYS A 92 -4.61 4.77 3.59
C LYS A 92 -3.80 5.07 2.33
N TYR A 93 -2.78 5.92 2.43
CA TYR A 93 -2.03 6.34 1.24
C TYR A 93 -1.12 5.25 0.69
N SER A 94 -0.60 4.34 1.53
CA SER A 94 0.13 3.15 1.08
C SER A 94 -0.78 2.22 0.27
N THR A 95 -2.01 2.02 0.73
CA THR A 95 -3.03 1.22 0.02
C THR A 95 -3.46 1.88 -1.29
N ILE A 96 -3.74 3.18 -1.29
CA ILE A 96 -4.11 3.93 -2.50
C ILE A 96 -2.97 3.85 -3.53
N TYR A 97 -1.73 4.02 -3.10
CA TYR A 97 -0.56 3.89 -3.97
C TYR A 97 -0.53 2.52 -4.65
N MET A 98 -0.58 1.44 -3.87
CA MET A 98 -0.47 0.07 -4.38
C MET A 98 -1.62 -0.26 -5.32
N LEU A 99 -2.86 0.01 -4.89
CA LEU A 99 -4.06 -0.30 -5.67
C LEU A 99 -4.09 0.49 -6.98
N SER A 100 -3.78 1.79 -6.94
CA SER A 100 -3.75 2.64 -8.14
C SER A 100 -2.64 2.20 -9.10
N SER A 101 -1.45 1.89 -8.58
CA SER A 101 -0.33 1.42 -9.39
C SER A 101 -0.69 0.14 -10.14
N PHE A 102 -1.23 -0.85 -9.43
CA PHE A 102 -1.58 -2.13 -10.04
C PHE A 102 -2.77 -2.04 -11.00
N LEU A 103 -3.79 -1.22 -10.69
CA LEU A 103 -4.91 -0.96 -11.61
C LEU A 103 -4.46 -0.26 -12.89
N SER A 104 -3.45 0.62 -12.82
CA SER A 104 -2.93 1.33 -14.00
C SER A 104 -2.29 0.40 -15.04
N GLU A 105 -1.95 -0.83 -14.64
CA GLU A 105 -1.41 -1.89 -15.50
C GLU A 105 -2.51 -2.77 -16.12
N LYS A 106 -3.78 -2.58 -15.73
CA LYS A 106 -4.91 -3.38 -16.22
C LYS A 106 -5.56 -2.80 -17.47
N LYS A 107 -6.54 -3.54 -17.99
CA LYS A 107 -7.30 -3.20 -19.19
C LYS A 107 -8.35 -2.11 -18.92
N VAL A 108 -7.91 -0.98 -18.37
CA VAL A 108 -8.71 0.23 -18.20
C VAL A 108 -8.40 1.23 -19.32
N ALA A 109 -9.26 2.22 -19.54
CA ALA A 109 -9.04 3.27 -20.54
C ALA A 109 -7.73 4.04 -20.25
N ASP A 110 -7.04 4.51 -21.28
CA ASP A 110 -5.71 5.13 -21.12
C ASP A 110 -5.75 6.41 -20.27
N GLU A 111 -6.84 7.17 -20.36
CA GLU A 111 -7.11 8.33 -19.48
C GLU A 111 -7.17 7.92 -18.01
N ILE A 112 -7.80 6.77 -17.72
CA ILE A 112 -7.87 6.20 -16.36
C ILE A 112 -6.48 5.74 -15.92
N LYS A 113 -5.70 5.10 -16.79
CA LYS A 113 -4.32 4.69 -16.46
C LYS A 113 -3.46 5.89 -16.07
N LEU A 114 -3.55 6.99 -16.80
CA LEU A 114 -2.81 8.22 -16.49
C LEU A 114 -3.23 8.77 -15.12
N SER A 115 -4.53 8.91 -14.88
CA SER A 115 -5.06 9.37 -13.60
C SER A 115 -4.63 8.48 -12.42
N LEU A 116 -4.61 7.15 -12.60
CA LEU A 116 -4.16 6.21 -11.57
C LEU A 116 -2.66 6.34 -11.27
N LYS A 117 -1.82 6.57 -12.29
CA LYS A 117 -0.39 6.81 -12.10
C LYS A 117 -0.11 8.11 -11.37
N GLU A 118 -0.80 9.18 -11.75
CA GLU A 118 -0.73 10.47 -11.06
C GLU A 118 -1.16 10.35 -9.60
N LYS A 119 -2.26 9.63 -9.36
CA LYS A 119 -2.77 9.33 -8.02
C LYS A 119 -1.75 8.57 -7.18
N ALA A 120 -1.16 7.49 -7.70
CA ALA A 120 -0.11 6.77 -7.01
C ALA A 120 1.06 7.70 -6.65
N ASN A 121 1.56 8.49 -7.60
CA ASN A 121 2.67 9.41 -7.35
C ASN A 121 2.33 10.47 -6.28
N SER A 122 1.10 11.00 -6.28
CA SER A 122 0.64 11.97 -5.27
C SER A 122 0.58 11.40 -3.84
N CYS A 123 0.58 10.08 -3.67
CA CYS A 123 0.57 9.44 -2.35
C CYS A 123 1.95 9.47 -1.70
N ILE A 124 3.04 9.48 -2.48
CA ILE A 124 4.41 9.33 -1.96
C ILE A 124 4.74 10.36 -0.87
N PRO A 125 4.49 11.67 -1.05
CA PRO A 125 4.79 12.65 -0.01
C PRO A 125 4.04 12.40 1.30
N LYS A 126 2.78 11.94 1.22
CA LYS A 126 1.96 11.64 2.41
C LYS A 126 2.43 10.39 3.14
N ILE A 127 2.83 9.35 2.40
CA ILE A 127 3.41 8.13 2.96
C ILE A 127 4.71 8.46 3.70
N SER A 128 5.61 9.22 3.06
CA SER A 128 6.88 9.63 3.68
C SER A 128 6.68 10.52 4.90
N ASP A 129 5.84 11.56 4.82
CA ASP A 129 5.58 12.46 5.95
C ASP A 129 4.94 11.74 7.15
N SER A 130 3.96 10.86 6.90
CA SER A 130 3.33 10.07 7.97
C SER A 130 4.31 9.08 8.61
N TYR A 131 5.17 8.43 7.82
CA TYR A 131 6.22 7.56 8.34
C TYR A 131 7.17 8.28 9.29
N GLU A 132 7.68 9.45 8.91
CA GLU A 132 8.56 10.24 9.78
C GLU A 132 7.85 10.64 11.08
N LYS A 133 6.56 10.97 11.01
CA LYS A 133 5.79 11.32 12.22
C LYS A 133 5.56 10.11 13.12
N ILE A 134 5.32 8.93 12.55
CA ILE A 134 5.18 7.67 13.32
C ILE A 134 6.50 7.33 14.03
N LEU A 135 7.64 7.41 13.33
CA LEU A 135 8.95 7.12 13.92
C LEU A 135 9.32 8.05 15.09
N ASN A 136 8.88 9.30 15.02
CA ASN A 136 9.19 10.33 16.01
C ASN A 136 8.06 10.52 17.05
N ASP A 137 7.02 9.68 17.03
CA ASP A 137 5.94 9.77 18.01
C ASP A 137 6.46 9.25 19.36
N PRO A 138 6.55 10.09 20.40
CA PRO A 138 7.06 9.69 21.71
C PRO A 138 6.16 8.66 22.42
N ASN A 139 4.94 8.42 21.91
CA ASN A 139 4.01 7.43 22.46
C ASN A 139 4.08 6.08 21.73
N VAL A 140 4.86 5.97 20.64
CA VAL A 140 5.13 4.70 19.97
C VAL A 140 6.28 4.01 20.71
N SER A 141 5.93 3.13 21.64
CA SER A 141 6.91 2.27 22.31
C SER A 141 7.37 1.17 21.35
N LEU A 142 8.65 1.16 21.03
CA LEU A 142 9.32 -0.01 20.45
C LEU A 142 9.53 -1.02 21.57
N GLU A 143 8.48 -1.74 21.97
CA GLU A 143 8.60 -2.93 22.82
C GLU A 143 9.19 -4.12 22.04
#